data_AF-A0A965GSY1-F1
#
_entry.id   AF-A0A965GSY1-F1
#
_cell.length_a   1.000
_cell.length_b   1.000
_cell.length_c   1.000
_cell.angle_alpha   90.00
_cell.angle_beta   90.00
_cell.angle_gamma   90.00
#
_symmetry.space_group_name_H-M   'P 1'
#
loop_
_entity.id
_entity.type
_entity.pdbx_description
1 polymer ?
#
loop_
_entity_poly.entity_id
_entity_poly.type
_entity_poly.pdbx_seq_one_letter_code
_entity_poly.pdbx_strand_id
1 'polypeptide(L)'
;EHHDNWMKLRDNFEVTYDDMVAASAFSLGKLFNREDYPPLEQVMKKFDFRYTFSPVPTSGDFRVDIGQQAHRELCEMYEKHYEERTNGAMREVWGRLHECLLHMSDRLGNDENGNAKGFHGTLITNAVSLVDVLDKLNVTRDPQLERARKELERTIYNLDAKTVKESDHVRESLKNKVDDILSRFDW
;
A
#
# COMPACT_ATOMS: atom_id res chain seq x y z
N GLU A 1 20.80 40.57 24.66
CA GLU A 1 21.44 39.82 25.77
C GLU A 1 22.69 39.05 25.33
N HIS A 2 22.59 37.98 24.53
CA HIS A 2 23.79 37.20 24.13
C HIS A 2 24.80 37.99 23.28
N HIS A 3 24.32 38.83 22.37
CA HIS A 3 25.17 39.71 21.56
C HIS A 3 25.91 40.75 22.42
N ASP A 4 25.20 41.40 23.34
CA ASP A 4 25.76 42.41 24.24
C ASP A 4 26.79 41.80 25.20
N ASN A 5 26.56 40.57 25.66
CA ASN A 5 27.53 39.83 26.47
C ASN A 5 28.78 39.46 25.65
N TRP A 6 28.61 39.02 24.40
CA TRP A 6 29.73 38.71 23.52
C TRP A 6 30.61 39.94 23.25
N MET A 7 29.99 41.11 23.00
CA MET A 7 30.73 42.37 22.85
C MET A 7 31.54 42.72 24.10
N LYS A 8 30.94 42.62 25.30
CA LYS A 8 31.64 42.88 26.56
C LYS A 8 32.85 41.97 26.77
N LEU A 9 32.72 40.69 26.45
CA LEU A 9 33.83 39.73 26.56
C LEU A 9 34.95 40.03 25.57
N ARG A 10 34.60 40.40 24.34
CA ARG A 10 35.55 40.81 23.31
C ARG A 10 36.31 42.08 23.72
N ASP A 11 35.61 43.09 24.21
CA ASP A 11 36.22 44.36 24.62
C ASP A 11 37.10 44.19 25.87
N ASN A 12 36.72 43.30 26.79
CA ASN A 12 37.59 42.93 27.93
C ASN A 12 38.85 42.18 27.48
N PHE A 13 38.74 41.31 26.48
CA PHE A 13 39.89 40.64 25.87
C PHE A 13 40.83 41.64 25.18
N GLU A 14 40.28 42.64 24.49
CA GLU A 14 41.05 43.69 23.83
C GLU A 14 41.96 44.45 24.80
N VAL A 15 41.41 44.84 25.97
CA VAL A 15 42.15 45.58 27.00
C VAL A 15 43.23 44.71 27.66
N THR A 16 43.01 43.41 27.80
CA THR A 16 43.90 42.50 28.55
C THR A 16 44.91 41.75 27.69
N TYR A 17 44.83 41.86 26.35
CA TYR A 17 45.65 41.09 25.42
C TYR A 17 47.16 41.30 25.64
N ASP A 18 47.61 42.56 25.74
CA ASP A 18 49.03 42.87 25.90
C ASP A 18 49.57 42.38 27.25
N ASP A 19 48.77 42.47 28.31
CA ASP A 19 49.09 41.94 29.64
C ASP A 19 49.22 40.40 29.61
N MET A 20 48.36 39.71 28.85
CA MET A 20 48.44 38.25 28.67
C MET A 20 49.69 37.83 27.91
N VAL A 21 50.10 38.60 26.88
CA VAL A 21 51.35 38.35 26.15
C VAL A 21 52.56 38.57 27.08
N ALA A 22 52.55 39.62 27.90
CA ALA A 22 53.60 39.89 28.88
C ALA A 22 53.68 38.80 29.97
N ALA A 23 52.54 38.34 30.49
CA ALA A 23 52.48 37.21 31.43
C ALA A 23 52.99 35.91 30.80
N SER A 24 52.69 35.69 29.52
CA SER A 24 53.19 34.54 28.76
C SER A 24 54.70 34.62 28.57
N ALA A 25 55.26 35.81 28.32
CA ALA A 25 56.71 36.03 28.26
C ALA A 25 57.41 35.68 29.58
N PHE A 26 56.80 36.04 30.71
CA PHE A 26 57.32 35.67 32.03
C PHE A 26 57.25 34.16 32.30
N SER A 27 56.15 33.51 31.93
CA SER A 27 55.95 32.07 32.17
C SER A 27 56.79 31.16 31.27
N LEU A 28 56.97 31.55 29.99
CA LEU A 28 57.69 30.73 28.99
C LEU A 28 59.21 30.99 29.00
N GLY A 29 59.65 32.14 29.53
CA GLY A 29 61.07 32.49 29.64
C GLY A 29 61.80 32.36 28.30
N LYS A 30 62.73 31.39 28.20
CA LYS A 30 63.54 31.16 26.98
C LYS A 30 62.76 30.58 25.79
N LEU A 31 61.56 30.03 26.04
CA LEU A 31 60.69 29.48 24.98
C LEU A 31 59.72 30.52 24.41
N PHE A 32 59.74 31.76 24.92
CA PHE A 32 58.88 32.81 24.41
C PHE A 32 59.37 33.29 23.03
N ASN A 33 58.47 33.24 22.05
CA ASN A 33 58.66 33.83 20.73
C ASN A 33 57.60 34.91 20.49
N ARG A 34 58.03 36.13 20.14
CA ARG A 34 57.13 37.28 19.92
C ARG A 34 56.29 37.15 18.65
N GLU A 35 56.81 36.44 17.66
CA GLU A 35 56.16 36.25 16.35
C GLU A 35 54.93 35.33 16.44
N ASP A 36 54.83 34.52 17.50
CA ASP A 36 53.69 33.62 17.73
C ASP A 36 52.43 34.39 18.22
N TYR A 37 52.57 35.68 18.55
CA TYR A 37 51.50 36.53 19.06
C TYR A 37 51.19 37.66 18.06
N PRO A 38 50.16 37.52 17.22
CA PRO A 38 49.77 38.54 16.25
C PRO A 38 49.46 39.90 16.91
N PRO A 39 49.55 41.02 16.17
CA PRO A 39 49.13 42.32 16.69
C PRO A 39 47.62 42.34 16.96
N LEU A 40 47.20 43.12 17.97
CA LEU A 40 45.83 43.20 18.46
C LEU A 40 44.80 43.38 17.34
N GLU A 41 45.07 44.28 16.39
CA GLU A 41 44.17 44.55 15.26
C GLU A 41 43.86 43.31 14.41
N GLN A 42 44.82 42.39 14.24
CA GLN A 42 44.61 41.17 13.46
C GLN A 42 43.75 40.16 14.22
N VAL A 43 43.92 40.08 15.54
CA VAL A 43 43.14 39.20 16.41
C VAL A 43 41.70 39.72 16.50
N MET A 44 41.53 41.03 16.67
CA MET A 44 40.21 41.68 16.75
C MET A 44 39.37 41.49 15.48
N LYS A 45 40.00 41.48 14.31
CA LYS A 45 39.32 41.19 13.02
C LYS A 45 38.79 39.76 12.89
N LYS A 46 39.22 38.83 13.76
CA LYS A 46 38.75 37.43 13.75
C LYS A 46 37.54 37.18 14.65
N PHE A 47 37.24 38.10 15.56
CA PHE A 47 36.03 38.02 16.37
C PHE A 47 34.82 38.44 15.53
N ASP A 48 34.00 37.46 15.14
CA ASP A 48 32.73 37.67 14.44
C ASP A 48 31.61 36.93 15.19
N PHE A 49 30.45 37.59 15.33
CA PHE A 49 29.24 36.99 15.90
C PHE A 49 28.07 37.27 14.97
N ARG A 50 27.61 36.23 14.28
CA ARG A 50 26.45 36.29 13.38
C ARG A 50 25.29 35.51 13.96
N TYR A 51 24.13 36.16 14.04
CA TYR A 51 22.86 35.54 14.39
C TYR A 51 22.02 35.38 13.11
N THR A 52 21.66 34.15 12.78
CA THR A 52 20.81 33.84 11.62
C THR A 52 19.51 33.23 12.10
N PHE A 53 18.39 33.91 11.90
CA PHE A 53 17.07 33.31 12.03
C PHE A 53 16.76 32.54 10.75
N SER A 54 16.76 31.21 10.82
CA SER A 54 16.16 30.38 9.76
C SER A 54 14.69 30.19 10.11
N PRO A 55 13.73 30.82 9.39
CA PRO A 55 12.33 30.60 9.66
C PRO A 55 11.99 29.11 9.44
N VAL A 56 11.19 28.54 10.36
CA VAL A 56 10.58 27.22 10.14
C VAL A 56 9.62 27.38 8.97
N PRO A 57 9.79 26.62 7.87
CA PRO A 57 8.95 26.79 6.69
C PRO A 57 7.50 26.49 7.07
N THR A 58 6.66 27.52 6.99
CA THR A 58 5.21 27.43 7.14
C THR A 58 4.60 27.41 5.73
N SER A 59 3.42 26.82 5.58
CA SER A 59 2.68 26.57 4.32
C SER A 59 2.96 27.60 3.21
N GLY A 60 3.41 27.15 2.03
CA GLY A 60 3.83 28.01 0.91
C GLY A 60 5.34 27.96 0.58
N ASP A 61 6.14 27.20 1.33
CA ASP A 61 7.52 26.84 0.94
C ASP A 61 7.49 25.58 0.07
N PHE A 62 8.04 25.66 -1.15
CA PHE A 62 8.05 24.57 -2.13
C PHE A 62 8.66 23.26 -1.57
N ARG A 63 9.55 23.33 -0.58
CA ARG A 63 10.16 22.14 0.05
C ARG A 63 9.14 21.34 0.87
N VAL A 64 8.13 22.01 1.42
CA VAL A 64 7.03 21.37 2.16
C VAL A 64 5.91 20.99 1.18
N ASP A 65 5.60 21.88 0.23
CA ASP A 65 4.50 21.68 -0.71
C ASP A 65 4.77 20.53 -1.71
N ILE A 66 6.01 20.35 -2.18
CA ILE A 66 6.39 19.18 -3.02
C ILE A 66 6.23 17.88 -2.23
N GLY A 67 6.61 17.87 -0.95
CA GLY A 67 6.41 16.70 -0.10
C GLY A 67 4.92 16.36 0.07
N GLN A 68 4.07 17.36 0.27
CA GLN A 68 2.63 17.17 0.41
C GLN A 68 1.97 16.78 -0.92
N GLN A 69 2.40 17.34 -2.05
CA GLN A 69 1.91 16.97 -3.37
C GLN A 69 2.31 15.53 -3.73
N ALA A 70 3.59 15.18 -3.58
CA ALA A 70 4.06 13.82 -3.82
C ALA A 70 3.38 12.80 -2.90
N HIS A 71 3.11 13.16 -1.63
CA HIS A 71 2.34 12.32 -0.73
C HIS A 71 0.90 12.12 -1.22
N ARG A 72 0.22 13.17 -1.68
CA ARG A 72 -1.14 13.05 -2.25
C ARG A 72 -1.16 12.18 -3.50
N GLU A 73 -0.24 12.41 -4.42
CA GLU A 73 -0.10 11.62 -5.65
C GLU A 73 0.16 10.14 -5.32
N LEU A 74 1.06 9.85 -4.37
CA LEU A 74 1.29 8.48 -3.90
C LEU A 74 0.04 7.86 -3.28
N CYS A 75 -0.67 8.58 -2.40
CA CYS A 75 -1.91 8.09 -1.82
C CYS A 75 -2.95 7.76 -2.90
N GLU A 76 -3.17 8.65 -3.86
CA GLU A 76 -4.12 8.46 -4.95
C GLU A 76 -3.72 7.28 -5.84
N MET A 77 -2.43 7.14 -6.16
CA MET A 77 -1.91 5.98 -6.89
C MET A 77 -2.12 4.68 -6.11
N TYR A 78 -1.84 4.67 -4.80
CA TYR A 78 -2.04 3.50 -3.95
C TYR A 78 -3.51 3.09 -3.87
N GLU A 79 -4.41 4.06 -3.69
CA GLU A 79 -5.85 3.82 -3.63
C GLU A 79 -6.36 3.27 -4.95
N LYS A 80 -5.97 3.88 -6.08
CA LYS A 80 -6.30 3.37 -7.42
C LYS A 80 -5.78 1.96 -7.65
N HIS A 81 -4.51 1.68 -7.33
CA HIS A 81 -3.96 0.33 -7.49
C HIS A 81 -4.62 -0.69 -6.56
N TYR A 82 -5.00 -0.27 -5.36
CA TYR A 82 -5.72 -1.13 -4.41
C TYR A 82 -7.11 -1.47 -4.95
N GLU A 83 -7.86 -0.48 -5.45
CA GLU A 83 -9.17 -0.68 -6.07
C GLU A 83 -9.07 -1.56 -7.32
N GLU A 84 -8.10 -1.31 -8.21
CA GLU A 84 -7.87 -2.12 -9.41
C GLU A 84 -7.61 -3.58 -9.07
N ARG A 85 -6.75 -3.85 -8.08
CA ARG A 85 -6.43 -5.20 -7.63
C ARG A 85 -7.63 -5.89 -6.99
N THR A 86 -8.37 -5.16 -6.15
CA THR A 86 -9.55 -5.69 -5.47
C THR A 86 -10.66 -6.00 -6.49
N ASN A 87 -10.95 -5.08 -7.40
CA ASN A 87 -11.95 -5.26 -8.46
C ASN A 87 -11.52 -6.31 -9.49
N GLY A 88 -10.22 -6.46 -9.74
CA GLY A 88 -9.66 -7.51 -10.60
C GLY A 88 -9.84 -8.90 -9.98
N ALA A 89 -9.48 -9.05 -8.70
CA ALA A 89 -9.67 -10.30 -7.97
C ALA A 89 -11.16 -10.69 -7.90
N MET A 90 -12.06 -9.74 -7.63
CA MET A 90 -13.50 -10.02 -7.61
C MET A 90 -14.04 -10.42 -8.99
N ARG A 91 -13.58 -9.77 -10.07
CA ARG A 91 -13.95 -10.17 -11.44
C ARG A 91 -13.49 -11.58 -11.80
N GLU A 92 -12.28 -11.97 -11.39
CA GLU A 92 -11.78 -13.33 -11.60
C GLU A 92 -12.67 -14.37 -10.88
N VAL A 93 -13.06 -14.07 -9.64
CA VAL A 93 -13.93 -14.94 -8.84
C VAL A 93 -15.32 -15.10 -9.48
N TRP A 94 -15.93 -14.00 -9.91
CA TRP A 94 -17.18 -13.99 -10.66
C TRP A 94 -17.06 -14.74 -12.00
N GLY A 95 -15.98 -14.52 -12.75
CA GLY A 95 -15.71 -15.20 -14.02
C GLY A 95 -15.58 -16.72 -13.85
N ARG A 96 -14.88 -17.19 -12.82
CA ARG A 96 -14.75 -18.63 -12.54
C ARG A 96 -16.08 -19.27 -12.16
N LEU A 97 -16.94 -18.57 -11.42
CA LEU A 97 -18.30 -19.03 -11.11
C LEU A 97 -19.14 -19.10 -12.40
N HIS A 98 -19.09 -18.06 -13.22
CA HIS A 98 -19.82 -18.01 -14.50
C HIS A 98 -19.43 -19.15 -15.45
N GLU A 99 -18.12 -19.33 -15.68
CA GLU A 99 -17.59 -20.39 -16.53
C GLU A 99 -18.02 -21.77 -16.05
N CYS A 100 -18.01 -22.01 -14.73
CA CYS A 100 -18.44 -23.28 -14.18
C CYS A 100 -19.94 -23.52 -14.41
N LEU A 101 -20.78 -22.51 -14.20
CA LEU A 101 -22.22 -22.61 -14.43
C LEU A 101 -22.55 -22.79 -15.92
N LEU A 102 -21.88 -22.06 -16.81
CA LEU A 102 -22.01 -22.23 -18.26
C LEU A 102 -21.62 -23.65 -18.69
N HIS A 103 -20.49 -24.14 -18.20
CA HIS A 103 -20.03 -25.49 -18.49
C HIS A 103 -20.98 -26.55 -17.92
N MET A 104 -21.60 -26.31 -16.77
CA MET A 104 -22.65 -27.18 -16.23
C MET A 104 -23.91 -27.16 -17.09
N SER A 105 -24.39 -25.98 -17.50
CA SER A 105 -25.57 -25.83 -18.35
C SER A 105 -25.39 -26.50 -19.72
N ASP A 106 -24.25 -26.27 -20.38
CA ASP A 106 -23.96 -26.91 -21.67
C ASP A 106 -23.90 -28.43 -21.56
N ARG A 107 -23.22 -28.97 -20.53
CA ARG A 107 -23.03 -30.42 -20.38
C ARG A 107 -24.25 -31.15 -19.85
N LEU A 108 -25.14 -30.47 -19.11
CA LEU A 108 -26.44 -31.03 -18.70
C LEU A 108 -27.50 -30.86 -19.81
N GLY A 109 -27.22 -30.06 -20.84
CA GLY A 109 -28.05 -29.89 -22.02
C GLY A 109 -28.19 -31.14 -22.89
N ASN A 110 -29.05 -31.03 -23.90
CA ASN A 110 -29.22 -32.04 -24.93
C ASN A 110 -28.36 -31.69 -26.14
N ASP A 111 -27.89 -32.70 -26.85
CA ASP A 111 -27.16 -32.57 -28.10
C ASP A 111 -28.12 -32.19 -29.25
N GLU A 112 -27.58 -31.83 -30.43
CA GLU A 112 -28.36 -31.44 -31.62
C GLU A 112 -29.40 -32.51 -32.04
N ASN A 113 -29.17 -33.76 -31.65
CA ASN A 113 -30.05 -34.90 -31.91
C ASN A 113 -31.08 -35.17 -30.79
N GLY A 114 -31.20 -34.31 -29.78
CA GLY A 114 -32.14 -34.46 -28.66
C GLY A 114 -31.71 -35.46 -27.58
N ASN A 115 -30.53 -36.07 -27.72
CA ASN A 115 -29.98 -37.01 -26.73
C ASN A 115 -29.22 -36.27 -25.62
N ALA A 116 -29.17 -36.86 -24.43
CA ALA A 116 -28.38 -36.34 -23.31
C ALA A 116 -26.89 -36.20 -23.68
N LYS A 117 -26.29 -35.01 -23.54
CA LYS A 117 -24.83 -34.89 -23.66
C LYS A 117 -24.16 -35.67 -22.53
N GLY A 118 -23.22 -36.53 -22.88
CA GLY A 118 -22.45 -37.30 -21.90
C GLY A 118 -21.58 -36.38 -21.05
N PHE A 119 -21.82 -36.33 -19.73
CA PHE A 119 -20.97 -35.60 -18.79
C PHE A 119 -20.13 -36.55 -17.93
N HIS A 120 -18.92 -36.11 -17.61
CA HIS A 120 -18.01 -36.84 -16.74
C HIS A 120 -18.35 -36.56 -15.27
N GLY A 121 -18.15 -37.53 -14.38
CA GLY A 121 -18.47 -37.35 -12.95
C GLY A 121 -17.70 -36.21 -12.28
N THR A 122 -16.56 -35.84 -12.86
CA THR A 122 -15.76 -34.67 -12.43
C THR A 122 -16.48 -33.35 -12.57
N LEU A 123 -17.56 -33.24 -13.36
CA LEU A 123 -18.33 -31.99 -13.47
C LEU A 123 -18.86 -31.55 -12.10
N ILE A 124 -19.46 -32.48 -11.36
CA ILE A 124 -20.03 -32.22 -10.04
C ILE A 124 -18.91 -32.01 -9.01
N THR A 125 -17.87 -32.85 -9.04
CA THR A 125 -16.71 -32.70 -8.15
C THR A 125 -16.00 -31.35 -8.33
N ASN A 126 -15.86 -30.88 -9.57
CA ASN A 126 -15.27 -29.57 -9.86
C ASN A 126 -16.14 -28.44 -9.32
N ALA A 127 -17.46 -28.52 -9.47
CA ALA A 127 -18.39 -27.52 -8.96
C ALA A 127 -18.40 -27.47 -7.41
N VAL A 128 -18.36 -28.63 -6.73
CA VAL A 128 -18.18 -28.69 -5.26
C VAL A 128 -16.87 -28.03 -4.84
N SER A 129 -15.75 -28.37 -5.51
CA SER A 129 -14.46 -27.76 -5.20
C SER A 129 -14.44 -26.25 -5.43
N LEU A 130 -15.21 -25.76 -6.41
CA LEU A 130 -15.34 -24.34 -6.68
C LEU A 130 -16.10 -23.64 -5.56
N VAL A 131 -17.21 -24.20 -5.09
CA VAL A 131 -17.97 -23.66 -3.95
C VAL A 131 -17.10 -23.49 -2.71
N ASP A 132 -16.23 -24.47 -2.40
CA ASP A 132 -15.29 -24.40 -1.28
C ASP A 132 -14.22 -23.32 -1.46
N VAL A 133 -13.80 -23.09 -2.70
CA VAL A 133 -12.80 -22.07 -3.04
C VAL A 133 -13.42 -20.68 -3.05
N LEU A 134 -14.66 -20.53 -3.50
CA LEU A 134 -15.40 -19.27 -3.53
C LEU A 134 -15.65 -18.71 -2.13
N ASP A 135 -15.91 -19.57 -1.14
CA ASP A 135 -16.05 -19.16 0.27
C ASP A 135 -14.77 -18.48 0.80
N LYS A 136 -13.59 -18.99 0.39
CA LYS A 136 -12.29 -18.47 0.80
C LYS A 136 -11.85 -17.24 -0.01
N LEU A 137 -12.29 -17.14 -1.28
CA LEU A 137 -11.92 -16.07 -2.19
C LEU A 137 -12.82 -14.83 -2.10
N ASN A 138 -13.94 -14.88 -1.36
CA ASN A 138 -14.81 -13.72 -1.14
C ASN A 138 -14.21 -12.73 -0.12
N VAL A 139 -13.07 -12.13 -0.46
CA VAL A 139 -12.30 -11.23 0.42
C VAL A 139 -13.05 -9.93 0.70
N THR A 140 -13.86 -9.45 -0.25
CA THR A 140 -14.66 -8.21 -0.12
C THR A 140 -15.99 -8.43 0.58
N ARG A 141 -16.35 -9.68 0.91
CA ARG A 141 -17.65 -10.06 1.48
C ARG A 141 -18.83 -9.60 0.62
N ASP A 142 -18.71 -9.76 -0.68
CA ASP A 142 -19.78 -9.46 -1.63
C ASP A 142 -21.01 -10.34 -1.33
N PRO A 143 -22.18 -9.74 -0.96
CA PRO A 143 -23.37 -10.48 -0.63
C PRO A 143 -24.05 -11.13 -1.84
N GLN A 144 -23.82 -10.64 -3.07
CA GLN A 144 -24.37 -11.23 -4.28
C GLN A 144 -23.63 -12.52 -4.63
N LEU A 145 -22.29 -12.48 -4.60
CA LEU A 145 -21.45 -13.66 -4.83
C LEU A 145 -21.77 -14.77 -3.81
N GLU A 146 -21.94 -14.40 -2.53
CA GLU A 146 -22.25 -15.36 -1.48
C GLU A 146 -23.65 -15.98 -1.64
N ARG A 147 -24.63 -15.24 -2.17
CA ARG A 147 -25.95 -15.79 -2.52
C ARG A 147 -25.84 -16.80 -3.65
N ALA A 148 -25.14 -16.46 -4.73
CA ALA A 148 -24.93 -17.36 -5.86
C ALA A 148 -24.20 -18.64 -5.43
N ARG A 149 -23.15 -18.51 -4.61
CA ARG A 149 -22.44 -19.65 -4.01
C ARG A 149 -23.37 -20.57 -3.21
N LYS A 150 -24.19 -20.02 -2.31
CA LYS A 150 -25.12 -20.80 -1.48
C LYS A 150 -26.22 -21.48 -2.29
N GLU A 151 -26.71 -20.85 -3.36
CA GLU A 151 -27.69 -21.47 -4.25
C GLU A 151 -27.08 -22.64 -5.03
N LEU A 152 -25.85 -22.47 -5.52
CA LEU A 152 -25.09 -23.54 -6.17
C LEU A 152 -24.77 -24.69 -5.20
N GLU A 153 -24.36 -24.36 -3.97
CA GLU A 153 -24.11 -25.35 -2.91
C GLU A 153 -25.37 -26.18 -2.62
N ARG A 154 -26.52 -25.53 -2.40
CA ARG A 154 -27.80 -26.21 -2.13
C ARG A 154 -28.26 -27.12 -3.25
N THR A 155 -27.98 -26.73 -4.50
CA THR A 155 -28.36 -27.54 -5.67
C THR A 155 -27.49 -28.76 -5.87
N ILE A 156 -26.20 -28.66 -5.51
CA ILE A 156 -25.24 -29.74 -5.71
C ILE A 156 -25.14 -30.67 -4.49
N TYR A 157 -25.36 -30.19 -3.26
CA TYR A 157 -25.11 -30.94 -2.02
C TYR A 157 -25.85 -32.29 -1.93
N ASN A 158 -27.03 -32.42 -2.54
CA ASN A 158 -27.83 -33.65 -2.51
C ASN A 158 -27.74 -34.49 -3.81
N LEU A 159 -26.87 -34.12 -4.75
CA LEU A 159 -26.77 -34.78 -6.05
C LEU A 159 -25.41 -35.43 -6.23
N ASP A 160 -25.43 -36.76 -6.37
CA ASP A 160 -24.24 -37.52 -6.74
C ASP A 160 -24.17 -37.72 -8.26
N ALA A 161 -22.96 -37.81 -8.83
CA ALA A 161 -22.78 -37.88 -10.28
C ALA A 161 -23.43 -39.11 -10.93
N LYS A 162 -23.65 -40.17 -10.13
CA LYS A 162 -24.38 -41.37 -10.55
C LYS A 162 -25.87 -41.10 -10.65
N THR A 163 -26.46 -40.42 -9.67
CA THR A 163 -27.89 -40.09 -9.64
C THR A 163 -28.29 -39.19 -10.81
N VAL A 164 -27.44 -38.23 -11.17
CA VAL A 164 -27.68 -37.35 -12.34
C VAL A 164 -27.54 -38.11 -13.68
N LYS A 165 -26.79 -39.22 -13.72
CA LYS A 165 -26.68 -40.09 -14.90
C LYS A 165 -27.85 -41.08 -15.02
N GLU A 166 -28.41 -41.53 -13.91
CA GLU A 166 -29.47 -42.54 -13.88
C GLU A 166 -30.87 -41.96 -14.12
N SER A 167 -31.07 -40.65 -13.85
CA SER A 167 -32.38 -40.01 -13.98
C SER A 167 -32.33 -38.74 -14.83
N ASP A 168 -32.96 -38.79 -16.00
CA ASP A 168 -33.13 -37.62 -16.88
C ASP A 168 -33.91 -36.48 -16.21
N HIS A 169 -34.88 -36.80 -15.35
CA HIS A 169 -35.63 -35.78 -14.61
C HIS A 169 -34.71 -34.98 -13.66
N VAL A 170 -33.78 -35.66 -12.98
CA VAL A 170 -32.81 -35.00 -12.09
C VAL A 170 -31.86 -34.11 -12.89
N ARG A 171 -31.43 -34.57 -14.07
CA ARG A 171 -30.59 -33.81 -15.00
C ARG A 171 -31.28 -32.53 -15.47
N GLU A 172 -32.53 -32.62 -15.91
CA GLU A 172 -33.30 -31.46 -16.36
C GLU A 172 -33.61 -30.49 -15.22
N SER A 173 -33.94 -31.00 -14.03
CA SER A 173 -34.15 -30.15 -12.84
C SER A 173 -32.88 -29.42 -12.43
N LEU A 174 -31.72 -30.07 -12.46
CA LEU A 174 -30.44 -29.44 -12.17
C LEU A 174 -30.10 -28.37 -13.20
N LYS A 175 -30.29 -28.67 -14.50
CA LYS A 175 -30.09 -27.69 -15.57
C LYS A 175 -30.94 -26.45 -15.37
N ASN A 176 -32.25 -26.61 -15.14
CA ASN A 176 -33.15 -25.47 -14.94
C ASN A 176 -32.75 -24.60 -13.74
N LYS A 177 -32.23 -25.21 -12.66
CA LYS A 177 -31.75 -24.43 -11.50
C LYS A 177 -30.43 -23.71 -11.79
N VAL A 178 -29.52 -24.34 -12.53
CA VAL A 178 -28.26 -23.72 -12.98
C VAL A 178 -28.55 -22.55 -13.92
N ASP A 179 -29.50 -22.71 -14.85
CA ASP A 179 -29.94 -21.67 -15.78
C ASP A 179 -30.66 -20.52 -15.05
N ASP A 180 -31.48 -20.81 -14.04
CA ASP A 180 -32.11 -19.81 -13.18
C ASP A 180 -31.04 -18.98 -12.44
N ILE A 181 -30.01 -19.62 -11.87
CA ILE A 181 -28.87 -18.92 -11.27
C ILE A 181 -28.15 -18.05 -12.32
N LEU A 182 -27.84 -18.59 -13.51
CA LEU A 182 -27.21 -17.82 -14.60
C LEU A 182 -28.03 -16.60 -15.00
N SER A 183 -29.36 -16.70 -15.01
CA SER A 183 -30.25 -15.60 -15.41
C SER A 183 -30.49 -14.53 -14.34
N ARG A 184 -30.27 -14.87 -13.06
CA ARG A 184 -30.56 -13.98 -11.92
C ARG A 184 -29.44 -13.01 -11.58
N PHE A 185 -28.21 -13.31 -11.99
CA PHE A 185 -27.04 -12.50 -11.69
C PHE A 185 -26.55 -11.81 -12.97
N ASP A 186 -26.20 -10.53 -12.84
CA ASP A 186 -25.51 -9.78 -13.89
C ASP A 186 -24.02 -10.10 -13.82
N TRP A 187 -23.47 -10.62 -14.92
CA TRP A 187 -22.09 -11.15 -15.03
C TRP A 187 -21.11 -10.15 -15.65
#